data_AF-A0A814YBT6-F1
#
_entry.id   AF-A0A814YBT6-F1
#
_cell.length_a   1.000
_cell.length_b   1.000
_cell.length_c   1.000
_cell.angle_alpha   90.00
_cell.angle_beta   90.00
_cell.angle_gamma   90.00
#
_symmetry.space_group_name_H-M   'P 1'
#
loop_
_entity.id
_entity.type
_entity.pdbx_description
1 polymer ?
#
loop_
_entity_poly.entity_id
_entity_poly.type
_entity_poly.pdbx_seq_one_letter_code
_entity_poly.pdbx_strand_id
1 'polypeptide(L)'
;MYATRTTDEKVAIVRLFSKFGRAIDVQREWPNYFDTTPPHLTTISSINRKFDEDGTLESLPHSGRSSSVLSEEKLDEIEEMVTGNPQLSIRQGAAQAGISKNSYQVGMQRLRL
;
A
#
# COMPACT_ATOMS: atom_id res chain seq x y z
N MET A 1 11.94 15.14 4.54
CA MET A 1 10.53 14.80 4.30
C MET A 1 10.25 15.08 2.83
N TYR A 2 10.21 14.07 1.96
CA TYR A 2 9.96 14.30 0.53
C TYR A 2 8.44 14.29 0.31
N ALA A 3 7.89 15.41 -0.15
CA ALA A 3 6.47 15.51 -0.48
C ALA A 3 6.12 14.48 -1.58
N THR A 4 5.03 13.76 -1.38
CA THR A 4 4.46 12.87 -2.39
C THR A 4 4.10 13.71 -3.61
N ARG A 5 4.76 13.46 -4.75
CA ARG A 5 4.45 14.14 -6.02
C ARG A 5 3.04 13.83 -6.45
N THR A 6 2.35 14.83 -6.98
CA THR A 6 1.01 14.67 -7.53
C THR A 6 1.04 13.79 -8.77
N THR A 7 -0.11 13.19 -9.12
CA THR A 7 -0.22 12.38 -10.35
C THR A 7 0.11 13.22 -11.59
N ASP A 8 -0.32 14.48 -11.64
CA ASP A 8 -0.06 15.39 -12.75
C ASP A 8 1.44 15.67 -12.95
N GLU A 9 2.17 15.91 -11.85
CA GLU A 9 3.63 16.05 -11.89
C GLU A 9 4.29 14.79 -12.45
N LYS A 10 3.86 13.59 -12.03
CA LYS A 10 4.41 12.32 -12.55
C LYS A 10 4.11 12.15 -14.05
N VAL A 11 2.90 12.49 -14.50
CA VAL A 11 2.52 12.42 -15.92
C VAL A 11 3.40 13.34 -16.75
N ALA A 12 3.66 14.57 -16.28
CA ALA A 12 4.54 15.50 -16.97
C ALA A 12 5.98 15.00 -17.03
N ILE A 13 6.50 14.38 -15.96
CA ILE A 13 7.82 13.73 -15.95
C ILE A 13 7.91 12.69 -17.07
N VAL A 14 6.93 11.79 -17.19
CA VAL A 14 6.93 10.77 -18.24
C VAL A 14 6.88 11.40 -19.63
N ARG A 15 5.96 12.34 -19.87
CA ARG A 15 5.84 13.00 -21.17
C ARG A 15 7.11 13.72 -21.60
N LEU A 16 7.73 14.48 -20.70
CA LEU A 16 8.98 15.18 -20.99
C LEU A 16 10.13 14.19 -21.19
N PHE A 17 10.19 13.13 -20.38
CA PHE A 17 11.23 12.12 -20.51
C PHE A 17 11.10 11.33 -21.81
N SER A 18 9.88 10.95 -22.23
CA SER A 18 9.66 10.32 -23.54
C SER A 18 10.03 11.24 -24.72
N LYS A 19 9.87 12.56 -24.56
CA LYS A 19 10.23 13.55 -25.59
C LYS A 19 11.75 13.72 -25.73
N PHE A 20 12.48 13.79 -24.63
CA PHE A 20 13.91 14.16 -24.64
C PHE A 20 14.87 12.98 -24.36
N GLY A 21 14.38 11.89 -23.77
CA GLY A 21 15.16 10.70 -23.41
C GLY A 21 16.17 10.91 -22.26
N ARG A 22 16.17 12.08 -21.60
CA ARG A 22 17.18 12.47 -20.62
C ARG A 22 16.57 13.21 -19.43
N ALA A 23 16.92 12.78 -18.22
CA ALA A 23 16.39 13.37 -16.99
C ALA A 23 16.81 14.84 -16.76
N ILE A 24 17.98 15.23 -17.27
CA ILE A 24 18.47 16.62 -17.16
C ILE A 24 17.57 17.58 -17.95
N ASP A 25 17.11 17.16 -19.13
CA ASP A 25 16.26 17.99 -19.98
C ASP A 25 14.85 18.12 -19.38
N VAL A 26 14.37 17.08 -18.69
CA VAL A 26 13.13 17.17 -17.88
C VAL A 26 13.24 18.21 -16.77
N GLN A 27 14.37 18.30 -16.05
CA GLN A 27 14.57 19.33 -15.02
C GLN A 27 14.61 20.74 -15.62
N ARG A 28 15.25 20.90 -16.79
CA ARG A 28 15.36 22.20 -17.47
C ARG A 28 14.01 22.72 -17.92
N GLU A 29 13.14 21.83 -18.41
CA GLU A 29 11.81 22.17 -18.87
C GLU A 29 10.78 22.29 -17.74
N TRP A 30 11.09 21.79 -16.54
CA TRP A 30 10.17 21.79 -15.40
C TRP A 30 9.52 23.15 -15.09
N PRO A 31 10.27 24.27 -15.05
CA PRO A 31 9.70 25.59 -14.73
C PRO A 31 8.68 26.09 -15.76
N ASN A 32 8.62 25.50 -16.96
CA ASN A 32 7.64 25.84 -17.98
C ASN A 32 6.26 25.23 -17.69
N TYR A 33 6.19 24.23 -16.80
CA TYR A 33 4.95 23.49 -16.49
C TYR A 33 4.52 23.65 -15.03
N PHE A 34 5.47 23.81 -14.10
CA PHE A 34 5.18 23.88 -12.67
C PHE A 34 6.08 24.89 -11.96
N ASP A 35 5.51 25.60 -10.98
CA ASP A 35 6.24 26.51 -10.08
C ASP A 35 6.96 25.76 -8.92
N THR A 36 6.95 24.43 -8.92
CA THR A 36 7.55 23.60 -7.88
C THR A 36 9.03 23.31 -8.18
N THR A 37 9.80 22.97 -7.13
CA THR A 37 11.18 22.54 -7.32
C THR A 37 11.23 21.30 -8.23
N PRO A 38 12.07 21.30 -9.29
CA PRO A 38 12.20 20.17 -10.18
C PRO A 38 12.57 18.89 -9.42
N PRO A 39 12.02 17.72 -9.80
CA PRO A 39 12.38 16.46 -9.18
C PRO A 39 13.86 16.14 -9.43
N HIS A 40 14.49 15.40 -8.51
CA HIS A 40 15.87 14.98 -8.68
C HIS A 40 16.00 14.01 -9.88
N LEU A 41 17.17 13.99 -10.52
CA LEU A 41 17.43 13.14 -11.70
C LEU A 41 17.12 11.66 -11.43
N THR A 42 17.51 11.15 -10.26
CA THR A 42 17.21 9.76 -9.86
C THR A 42 15.72 9.51 -9.66
N THR A 43 14.96 10.51 -9.20
CA THR A 43 13.50 10.43 -9.08
C THR A 43 12.85 10.36 -10.46
N ILE A 44 13.30 11.19 -11.40
CA ILE A 44 12.82 11.18 -12.79
C ILE A 44 13.07 9.81 -13.41
N SER A 45 14.30 9.28 -13.31
CA SER A 45 14.61 7.96 -13.86
C SER A 45 13.84 6.83 -13.18
N SER A 46 13.64 6.91 -11.85
CA SER A 46 12.91 5.88 -11.11
C SER A 46 11.42 5.86 -11.46
N ILE A 47 10.80 7.03 -11.68
CA ILE A 47 9.40 7.14 -12.10
C ILE A 47 9.23 6.56 -13.51
N ASN A 48 10.10 6.94 -14.45
CA ASN A 48 10.04 6.41 -15.81
C ASN A 48 10.25 4.89 -15.85
N ARG A 49 11.26 4.39 -15.14
CA ARG A 49 11.49 2.94 -15.06
C ARG A 49 10.28 2.19 -14.49
N LYS A 50 9.69 2.68 -13.41
CA LYS A 50 8.47 2.08 -12.84
C LYS A 50 7.29 2.13 -13.81
N PHE A 51 7.16 3.23 -14.55
CA PHE A 51 6.13 3.34 -15.57
C PHE A 51 6.35 2.35 -16.71
N ASP A 52 7.59 2.16 -17.16
CA ASP A 52 7.94 1.18 -18.19
C ASP A 52 7.72 -0.27 -17.72
N GLU A 53 7.95 -0.54 -16.43
CA GLU A 53 7.76 -1.86 -15.81
C GLU A 53 6.28 -2.19 -15.55
N ASP A 54 5.55 -1.28 -14.89
CA ASP A 54 4.21 -1.56 -14.34
C ASP A 54 3.07 -0.91 -15.17
N GLY A 55 3.39 0.01 -16.07
CA GLY A 55 2.41 0.77 -16.86
C GLY A 55 1.59 1.79 -16.05
N THR A 56 1.91 2.00 -14.76
CA THR A 56 1.16 2.88 -13.86
C THR A 56 2.03 3.92 -13.17
N LEU A 57 1.44 5.09 -12.94
CA LEU A 57 2.03 6.18 -12.15
C LEU A 57 1.42 6.27 -10.74
N GLU A 58 0.39 5.46 -10.49
CA GLU A 58 -0.24 5.39 -9.19
C GLU A 58 0.73 4.75 -8.18
N SER A 59 0.78 5.36 -7.00
CA SER A 59 1.48 4.72 -5.90
C SER A 59 0.62 3.55 -5.45
N LEU A 60 1.18 2.33 -5.45
CA LEU A 60 0.53 1.20 -4.81
C LEU A 60 0.12 1.60 -3.38
N PRO A 61 -1.08 1.23 -2.92
CA PRO A 61 -1.42 1.38 -1.52
C PRO A 61 -0.31 0.73 -0.72
N HIS A 62 0.19 1.42 0.31
CA HIS A 62 1.20 0.84 1.19
C HIS A 62 0.62 -0.46 1.73
N SER A 63 1.11 -1.59 1.25
CA SER A 63 0.86 -2.88 1.87
C SER A 63 1.57 -2.82 3.21
N GLY A 64 0.89 -2.29 4.22
CA GLY A 64 1.35 -2.43 5.60
C GLY A 64 1.70 -3.90 5.82
N ARG A 65 2.72 -4.17 6.63
CA ARG A 65 3.09 -5.55 7.03
C ARG A 65 1.81 -6.29 7.37
N SER A 66 1.48 -7.34 6.61
CA SER A 66 0.35 -8.21 6.95
C SER A 66 0.55 -8.65 8.39
N SER A 67 -0.29 -8.16 9.31
CA SER A 67 -0.22 -8.52 10.73
C SER A 67 -0.73 -9.96 10.87
N SER A 68 0.04 -10.91 10.35
CA SER A 68 -0.38 -12.26 10.02
C SER A 68 -0.42 -13.17 11.25
N VAL A 69 -1.10 -12.73 12.30
CA VAL A 69 -1.72 -13.63 13.27
C VAL A 69 -3.14 -13.96 12.84
N LEU A 70 -3.79 -13.08 12.07
CA LEU A 70 -5.12 -13.28 11.49
C LEU A 70 -5.01 -13.47 9.98
N SER A 71 -4.52 -14.63 9.55
CA SER A 71 -4.72 -15.11 8.18
C SER A 71 -6.21 -15.39 7.94
N GLU A 72 -6.63 -15.52 6.68
CA GLU A 72 -7.98 -15.98 6.33
C GLU A 72 -8.32 -17.31 7.03
N GLU A 73 -7.39 -18.27 7.01
CA GLU A 73 -7.53 -19.54 7.74
C GLU A 73 -7.83 -19.35 9.24
N LYS A 74 -7.22 -18.35 9.89
CA LYS A 74 -7.49 -18.06 11.30
C LYS A 74 -8.83 -17.37 11.51
N LEU A 75 -9.35 -16.65 10.53
CA LEU A 75 -10.69 -16.08 10.60
C LEU A 75 -11.74 -17.18 10.44
N ASP A 76 -11.54 -18.11 9.51
CA ASP A 76 -12.44 -19.25 9.31
C ASP A 76 -12.52 -20.12 10.58
N GLU A 77 -11.38 -20.39 11.23
CA GLU A 77 -11.32 -21.13 12.50
C GLU A 77 -12.10 -20.39 13.62
N ILE A 78 -12.01 -19.07 13.70
CA ILE A 78 -12.77 -18.26 14.68
C ILE A 78 -14.26 -18.34 14.38
N GLU A 79 -14.66 -18.22 13.13
CA GLU A 79 -16.07 -18.29 12.71
C GLU A 79 -16.70 -19.65 13.04
N GLU A 80 -15.99 -20.74 12.77
CA GLU A 80 -16.45 -22.10 13.09
C GLU A 80 -16.61 -22.29 14.60
N MET A 81 -15.65 -21.81 15.40
CA MET A 81 -15.70 -21.91 16.87
C MET A 81 -16.88 -21.14 17.46
N VAL A 82 -17.14 -19.92 16.99
CA VAL A 82 -18.25 -19.08 17.49
C VAL A 82 -19.60 -19.62 17.02
N THR A 83 -19.70 -20.09 15.78
CA THR A 83 -20.93 -20.67 15.22
C THR A 83 -21.26 -22.00 15.92
N GLY A 84 -20.26 -22.85 16.16
CA GLY A 84 -20.42 -24.12 16.87
C GLY A 84 -20.70 -23.97 18.36
N ASN A 85 -20.25 -22.87 18.98
CA ASN A 85 -20.51 -22.60 20.39
C ASN A 85 -20.60 -21.09 20.70
N PRO A 86 -21.80 -20.48 20.58
CA PRO A 86 -21.99 -19.04 20.77
C PRO A 86 -21.71 -18.53 22.19
N GLN A 87 -21.63 -19.42 23.19
CA GLN A 87 -21.32 -19.06 24.59
C GLN A 87 -19.83 -19.17 24.91
N LEU A 88 -18.98 -19.49 23.93
CA LEU A 88 -17.55 -19.61 24.14
C LEU A 88 -16.98 -18.25 24.55
N SER A 89 -16.27 -18.23 25.69
CA SER A 89 -15.63 -16.99 26.13
C SER A 89 -14.45 -16.64 25.21
N ILE A 90 -14.23 -15.34 24.97
CA ILE A 90 -13.10 -14.82 24.17
C ILE A 90 -11.76 -15.44 24.63
N ARG A 91 -11.58 -15.66 25.93
CA ARG A 91 -10.35 -16.25 26.47
C ARG A 91 -10.19 -17.72 26.08
N GLN A 92 -11.27 -18.51 26.10
CA GLN A 92 -11.24 -19.91 25.69
C GLN A 92 -11.06 -20.04 24.19
N GLY A 93 -11.78 -19.23 23.39
CA GLY A 93 -11.62 -19.21 21.94
C GLY A 93 -10.22 -18.81 21.50
N ALA A 94 -9.63 -17.78 22.12
CA ALA A 94 -8.25 -17.39 21.85
C ALA A 94 -7.23 -18.51 22.15
N ALA A 95 -7.43 -19.23 23.26
CA ALA A 95 -6.57 -20.34 23.64
C ALA A 95 -6.70 -21.53 22.66
N GLN A 96 -7.91 -21.82 22.18
CA GLN A 96 -8.17 -22.89 21.21
C GLN A 96 -7.59 -22.56 19.83
N ALA A 97 -7.81 -21.32 19.35
CA ALA A 97 -7.27 -20.84 18.07
C ALA A 97 -5.74 -20.59 18.09
N GLY A 98 -5.09 -20.68 19.26
CA GLY A 98 -3.65 -20.48 19.41
C GLY A 98 -3.19 -19.04 19.17
N ILE A 99 -4.06 -18.05 19.41
CA ILE A 99 -3.78 -16.63 19.17
C ILE A 99 -3.98 -15.79 20.44
N SER A 100 -3.48 -14.56 20.43
CA SER A 100 -3.69 -13.65 21.55
C SER A 100 -5.16 -13.29 21.70
N LYS A 101 -5.62 -13.02 22.93
CA LYS A 101 -6.99 -12.54 23.20
C LYS A 101 -7.36 -11.32 22.35
N ASN A 102 -6.41 -10.39 22.17
CA ASN A 102 -6.63 -9.18 21.38
C ASN A 102 -6.80 -9.51 19.90
N SER A 103 -5.97 -10.41 19.36
CA SER A 103 -6.10 -10.90 17.99
C SER A 103 -7.45 -11.60 17.76
N TYR A 104 -7.86 -12.47 18.69
CA TYR A 104 -9.15 -13.17 18.60
C TYR A 104 -10.32 -12.17 18.60
N GLN A 105 -10.30 -11.18 19.49
CA GLN A 105 -11.32 -10.13 19.55
C GLN A 105 -11.36 -9.27 18.27
N VAL A 106 -10.21 -8.93 17.68
CA VAL A 106 -10.14 -8.24 16.40
C VAL A 106 -10.68 -9.11 15.26
N GLY A 107 -10.40 -10.42 15.29
CA GLY A 107 -10.94 -11.39 14.33
C GLY A 107 -12.47 -11.43 14.37
N MET A 108 -13.06 -11.57 15.56
CA MET A 108 -14.52 -11.52 15.76
C MET A 108 -15.12 -10.20 15.24
N GLN A 109 -14.51 -9.05 15.55
CA GLN A 109 -14.96 -7.75 15.04
C GLN A 109 -14.93 -7.64 13.52
N ARG A 110 -13.92 -8.23 12.86
CA ARG A 110 -13.85 -8.28 11.39
C ARG A 110 -14.95 -9.13 10.78
N LEU A 111 -15.27 -10.26 11.42
CA LEU A 111 -16.33 -11.18 11.01
C LEU A 111 -17.73 -10.70 11.41
N ARG A 112 -17.82 -9.64 12.24
CA ARG A 112 -19.08 -9.11 12.80
C ARG A 112 -19.84 -10.14 13.66
N LEU A 113 -19.08 -10.99 14.35
CA LEU A 113 -19.54 -11.96 15.37
C LEU A 113 -19.39 -11.36 16.77
#